data_AF-A0A536SI12-F1
#
_entry.id   AF-A0A536SI12-F1
#
_cell.length_a   1.000
_cell.length_b   1.000
_cell.length_c   1.000
_cell.angle_alpha   90.00
_cell.angle_beta   90.00
_cell.angle_gamma   90.00
#
_symmetry.space_group_name_H-M   'P 1'
#
loop_
_entity.id
_entity.type
_entity.pdbx_description
1 polymer ?
#
loop_
_entity_poly.entity_id
_entity_poly.type
_entity_poly.pdbx_seq_one_letter_code
_entity_poly.pdbx_strand_id
1 'polypeptide(L)'
;MWSTEPWKATSPSASLTWRTSSPRGGGDMAKLQKVDVVVVGAGASGSVYAAVLAKAGKKVVVLEQGPDWKLSDLVSSDFWGRRIKTAGAPFLLEGRNPMGYAYQSGWGVGGAALHYFANFPRLLPNDFKVKSEHNRGLDWPISYKDVAPWYDKVARDVGVSGDAKAEEIWRPAGAPYPMPPIETFRNVDIWLKGFESVGIRMVPAAVGMNSTAYKGRPACIYDGWCHVGCPTGALSNPIVTYLADARKAGAEVRAWSTVTRVLTDAKGDRVTGVEYHDRKKEKQFQPASAVVLAAWSAQNPRILLNSANGRHPKGLANRSGLVGKYMMTHYASGTWAIFDENVENHMGTTGAQYMSYDRYGKTSHKGAFGSSFIVAGSALKTSDLGGFANARLDLFGADLHAFMKRAARGLTRINAFGEEMPNADNRVELAGDKDEFGMPLGRIIHSYDEDVARVWNAQLRGRPQDRQCRGRQGILVRAREHPDDPPDGRNHHGLRRRQLSGRQLRPGARDRQSLRRGAGDISDIGRVESDLHHPRPFAARRRAAFSEMENGRRVNAAVAGHLLMLDAVQRSSASRMF
;
A
#
# COMPACT_ATOMS: atom_id res chain seq x y z
N MET A 1 -33.78 31.80 4.83
CA MET A 1 -33.28 32.93 5.63
C MET A 1 -32.13 32.37 6.46
N TRP A 2 -30.89 32.67 6.10
CA TRP A 2 -29.70 32.12 6.76
C TRP A 2 -29.27 33.08 7.87
N SER A 3 -29.26 32.59 9.11
CA SER A 3 -28.86 33.35 10.30
C SER A 3 -27.35 33.47 10.39
N THR A 4 -26.85 34.69 10.55
CA THR A 4 -25.45 35.04 10.79
C THR A 4 -25.22 35.30 12.27
N GLU A 5 -24.69 34.34 13.02
CA GLU A 5 -24.07 34.61 14.32
C GLU A 5 -22.71 33.89 14.45
N PRO A 6 -21.68 34.56 14.99
CA PRO A 6 -20.33 33.99 15.13
C PRO A 6 -20.21 33.09 16.36
N TRP A 7 -19.53 31.95 16.19
CA TRP A 7 -19.17 31.01 17.24
C TRP A 7 -18.30 31.67 18.32
N LYS A 8 -18.79 31.72 19.57
CA LYS A 8 -18.00 32.06 20.76
C LYS A 8 -17.35 30.80 21.33
N ALA A 9 -16.03 30.74 21.33
CA ALA A 9 -15.27 29.72 22.06
C ALA A 9 -15.31 30.03 23.56
N THR A 10 -15.81 29.10 24.37
CA THR A 10 -15.68 29.11 25.83
C THR A 10 -14.59 28.12 26.23
N SER A 11 -13.57 28.62 26.92
CA SER A 11 -12.49 27.83 27.50
C SER A 11 -12.83 27.48 28.95
N PRO A 12 -12.79 26.20 29.37
CA PRO A 12 -12.80 25.87 30.79
C PRO A 12 -11.36 25.84 31.31
N SER A 13 -11.04 26.73 32.23
CA SER A 13 -9.84 26.65 33.07
C SER A 13 -10.08 25.65 34.20
N ALA A 14 -9.39 24.51 34.17
CA ALA A 14 -9.24 23.64 35.33
C ALA A 14 -7.75 23.52 35.66
N SER A 15 -7.34 24.16 36.75
CA SER A 15 -6.00 24.06 37.32
C SER A 15 -5.83 22.69 38.00
N LEU A 16 -5.07 21.79 37.38
CA LEU A 16 -4.59 20.57 38.04
C LEU A 16 -3.20 20.85 38.65
N THR A 17 -3.14 21.00 39.97
CA THR A 17 -1.88 21.04 40.73
C THR A 17 -1.28 19.65 40.81
N TRP A 18 -0.14 19.43 40.17
CA TRP A 18 0.63 18.18 40.25
C TRP A 18 1.55 18.21 41.48
N ARG A 19 1.35 17.27 42.41
CA ARG A 19 2.36 16.96 43.43
C ARG A 19 3.51 16.22 42.75
N THR A 20 4.69 16.81 42.78
CA THR A 20 5.93 16.20 42.32
C THR A 20 6.46 15.25 43.40
N SER A 21 6.45 13.95 43.13
CA SER A 21 7.30 13.00 43.85
C SER A 21 8.58 12.79 43.03
N SER A 22 9.71 13.18 43.60
CA SER A 22 11.06 13.02 43.01
C SER A 22 11.41 11.54 42.81
N PRO A 23 12.23 11.19 41.79
CA PRO A 23 12.53 9.79 41.47
C PRO A 23 13.57 9.22 42.45
N ARG A 24 13.21 8.13 43.13
CA ARG A 24 14.22 7.23 43.73
C ARG A 24 14.74 6.31 42.64
N GLY A 25 16.06 6.14 42.60
CA GLY A 25 16.79 5.49 41.51
C GLY A 25 16.56 3.99 41.38
N GLY A 26 17.11 3.45 40.27
CA GLY A 26 17.46 2.03 40.11
C GLY A 26 16.33 1.03 40.35
N GLY A 27 15.19 1.18 39.67
CA GLY A 27 14.09 0.21 39.73
C GLY A 27 14.27 -0.90 38.72
N ASP A 28 14.46 -2.12 39.21
CA ASP A 28 14.34 -3.38 38.47
C ASP A 28 13.11 -3.34 37.54
N MET A 29 13.28 -3.57 36.24
CA MET A 29 12.17 -3.54 35.29
C MET A 29 11.11 -4.54 35.77
N ALA A 30 9.87 -4.09 36.02
CA ALA A 30 8.78 -4.97 36.41
C ALA A 30 8.70 -6.13 35.41
N LYS A 31 9.09 -7.34 35.85
CA LYS A 31 9.14 -8.51 34.97
C LYS A 31 7.73 -8.82 34.47
N LEU A 32 7.49 -8.57 33.19
CA LEU A 32 6.25 -8.97 32.53
C LEU A 32 6.09 -10.50 32.64
N GLN A 33 4.87 -10.94 32.88
CA GLN A 33 4.57 -12.37 32.93
C GLN A 33 4.77 -13.02 31.55
N LYS A 34 5.28 -14.25 31.56
CA LYS A 34 5.40 -15.05 30.34
C LYS A 34 4.01 -15.40 29.79
N VAL A 35 3.85 -15.25 28.48
CA VAL A 35 2.62 -15.62 27.76
C VAL A 35 2.86 -16.83 26.87
N ASP A 36 1.77 -17.45 26.40
CA ASP A 36 1.88 -18.58 25.47
C ASP A 36 2.36 -18.10 24.11
N VAL A 37 1.74 -17.04 23.59
CA VAL A 37 2.06 -16.49 22.27
C VAL A 37 2.10 -14.97 22.31
N VAL A 38 3.15 -14.38 21.75
CA VAL A 38 3.15 -12.96 21.38
C VAL A 38 2.99 -12.84 19.87
N VAL A 39 2.03 -12.04 19.43
CA VAL A 39 1.78 -11.72 18.02
C VAL A 39 2.27 -10.29 17.77
N VAL A 40 3.17 -10.13 16.80
CA VAL A 40 3.75 -8.84 16.45
C VAL A 40 3.01 -8.28 15.25
N GLY A 41 2.20 -7.23 15.46
CA GLY A 41 1.34 -6.60 14.45
C GLY A 41 -0.12 -7.01 14.61
N ALA A 42 -1.02 -6.01 14.71
CA ALA A 42 -2.46 -6.20 14.84
C ALA A 42 -3.22 -6.04 13.51
N GLY A 43 -2.55 -6.38 12.40
CA GLY A 43 -3.11 -6.32 11.04
C GLY A 43 -3.95 -7.56 10.67
N ALA A 44 -4.19 -7.73 9.37
CA ALA A 44 -4.99 -8.83 8.81
C ALA A 44 -4.61 -10.20 9.36
N SER A 45 -3.35 -10.63 9.17
CA SER A 45 -2.87 -11.94 9.61
C SER A 45 -2.77 -12.05 11.14
N GLY A 46 -2.23 -11.03 11.80
CA GLY A 46 -2.06 -11.01 13.25
C GLY A 46 -3.37 -11.16 14.00
N SER A 47 -4.45 -10.53 13.50
CA SER A 47 -5.78 -10.66 14.07
C SER A 47 -6.32 -12.09 14.01
N VAL A 48 -6.09 -12.82 12.90
CA VAL A 48 -6.50 -14.22 12.74
C VAL A 48 -5.78 -15.11 13.74
N TYR A 49 -4.45 -15.00 13.83
CA TYR A 49 -3.66 -15.76 14.81
C TYR A 49 -4.14 -15.49 16.24
N ALA A 50 -4.31 -14.22 16.60
CA ALA A 50 -4.78 -13.84 17.93
C ALA A 50 -6.15 -14.43 18.24
N ALA A 51 -7.09 -14.35 17.30
CA ALA A 51 -8.44 -14.87 17.48
C ALA A 51 -8.46 -16.39 17.67
N VAL A 52 -7.75 -17.12 16.80
CA VAL A 52 -7.71 -18.59 16.84
C VAL A 52 -7.05 -19.08 18.13
N LEU A 53 -5.91 -18.50 18.49
CA LEU A 53 -5.15 -18.91 19.67
C LEU A 53 -5.85 -18.55 20.98
N ALA A 54 -6.44 -17.35 21.08
CA ALA A 54 -7.17 -16.95 22.27
C ALA A 54 -8.44 -17.79 22.46
N LYS A 55 -9.19 -18.07 21.39
CA LYS A 55 -10.34 -19.00 21.45
C LYS A 55 -9.95 -20.42 21.86
N ALA A 56 -8.72 -20.83 21.60
CA ALA A 56 -8.14 -22.08 22.08
C ALA A 56 -7.62 -22.01 23.53
N GLY A 57 -7.92 -20.94 24.26
CA GLY A 57 -7.55 -20.77 25.68
C GLY A 57 -6.10 -20.38 25.93
N LYS A 58 -5.35 -19.93 24.90
CA LYS A 58 -3.96 -19.48 25.07
C LYS A 58 -3.91 -18.04 25.60
N LYS A 59 -2.93 -17.75 26.43
CA LYS A 59 -2.57 -16.37 26.84
C LYS A 59 -1.87 -15.70 25.66
N VAL A 60 -2.58 -14.80 24.98
CA VAL A 60 -2.10 -14.09 23.79
C VAL A 60 -1.92 -12.61 24.08
N VAL A 61 -0.75 -12.08 23.73
CA VAL A 61 -0.49 -10.64 23.68
C VAL A 61 -0.20 -10.24 22.23
N VAL A 62 -0.91 -9.23 21.74
CA VAL A 62 -0.70 -8.61 20.43
C VAL A 62 -0.02 -7.26 20.64
N LEU A 63 1.15 -7.06 20.05
CA LEU A 63 1.90 -5.79 20.11
C LEU A 63 1.75 -5.05 18.78
N GLU A 64 1.29 -3.80 18.83
CA GLU A 64 1.05 -2.97 17.65
C GLU A 64 1.75 -1.62 17.79
N GLN A 65 2.51 -1.20 16.77
CA GLN A 65 3.29 0.04 16.78
C GLN A 65 2.40 1.29 16.85
N GLY A 66 1.25 1.28 16.17
CA GLY A 66 0.37 2.45 16.10
C GLY A 66 -0.73 2.49 17.17
N PRO A 67 -1.67 3.45 17.05
CA PRO A 67 -2.77 3.63 17.98
C PRO A 67 -3.82 2.51 17.94
N ASP A 68 -4.63 2.41 18.99
CA ASP A 68 -5.79 1.52 19.08
C ASP A 68 -7.04 2.20 18.50
N TRP A 69 -7.24 2.08 17.19
CA TRP A 69 -8.38 2.65 16.49
C TRP A 69 -9.73 2.07 16.94
N LYS A 70 -10.77 2.89 16.88
CA LYS A 70 -12.18 2.54 17.04
C LYS A 70 -12.97 2.89 15.79
N LEU A 71 -14.16 2.30 15.62
CA LEU A 71 -15.05 2.66 14.51
C LEU A 71 -15.37 4.15 14.46
N SER A 72 -15.51 4.79 15.63
CA SER A 72 -15.74 6.23 15.75
C SER A 72 -14.58 7.11 15.28
N ASP A 73 -13.37 6.55 15.16
CA ASP A 73 -12.20 7.26 14.61
C ASP A 73 -12.16 7.22 13.08
N LEU A 74 -12.90 6.29 12.48
CA LEU A 74 -13.01 6.11 11.04
C LEU A 74 -14.03 7.11 10.51
N VAL A 75 -13.67 7.82 9.45
CA VAL A 75 -14.50 8.87 8.87
C VAL A 75 -14.41 8.74 7.36
N SER A 76 -15.57 8.75 6.70
CA SER A 76 -15.72 8.76 5.24
C SER A 76 -15.20 10.09 4.65
N SER A 77 -13.87 10.27 4.71
CA SER A 77 -13.16 11.50 4.33
C SER A 77 -11.69 11.21 4.06
N ASP A 78 -11.19 11.62 2.89
CA ASP A 78 -9.76 11.50 2.57
C ASP A 78 -8.85 12.32 3.48
N PHE A 79 -9.34 13.43 4.02
CA PHE A 79 -8.53 14.25 4.93
C PHE A 79 -8.26 13.50 6.22
N TRP A 80 -9.33 13.00 6.85
CA TRP A 80 -9.25 12.27 8.11
C TRP A 80 -8.67 10.87 7.97
N GLY A 81 -8.95 10.20 6.85
CA GLY A 81 -8.44 8.87 6.53
C GLY A 81 -6.92 8.79 6.34
N ARG A 82 -6.22 9.92 6.13
CA ARG A 82 -4.74 9.92 6.08
C ARG A 82 -4.10 9.41 7.37
N ARG A 83 -4.77 9.57 8.51
CA ARG A 83 -4.25 9.18 9.84
C ARG A 83 -4.02 7.68 10.00
N ILE A 84 -4.76 6.86 9.25
CA ILE A 84 -4.69 5.39 9.35
C ILE A 84 -3.85 4.76 8.23
N LYS A 85 -3.36 5.55 7.26
CA LYS A 85 -2.76 5.05 6.00
C LYS A 85 -1.25 4.89 6.05
N THR A 86 -0.56 5.68 6.88
CA THR A 86 0.89 5.74 6.91
C THR A 86 1.51 4.39 7.27
N ALA A 87 2.74 4.16 6.84
CA ALA A 87 3.59 3.09 7.38
C ALA A 87 4.48 3.72 8.45
N GLY A 88 4.68 3.07 9.60
CA GLY A 88 5.42 3.61 10.76
C GLY A 88 6.78 4.26 10.46
N ALA A 89 7.89 3.60 10.80
CA ALA A 89 9.22 4.15 10.49
C ALA A 89 9.46 4.17 8.96
N PRO A 90 10.07 5.19 8.36
CA PRO A 90 10.26 5.28 6.91
C PRO A 90 11.25 4.21 6.39
N PHE A 91 11.11 3.86 5.10
CA PHE A 91 12.07 3.04 4.37
C PHE A 91 12.74 3.85 3.27
N LEU A 92 14.01 3.55 3.01
CA LEU A 92 14.68 3.98 1.79
C LEU A 92 14.16 3.15 0.61
N LEU A 93 13.83 3.82 -0.48
CA LEU A 93 13.23 3.20 -1.66
C LEU A 93 14.18 3.28 -2.85
N GLU A 94 14.56 2.11 -3.37
CA GLU A 94 15.56 1.97 -4.41
C GLU A 94 15.14 0.95 -5.49
N GLY A 95 15.94 0.86 -6.55
CA GLY A 95 15.69 0.03 -7.73
C GLY A 95 15.06 0.82 -8.88
N ARG A 96 14.80 0.13 -10.00
CA ARG A 96 14.23 0.77 -11.20
C ARG A 96 12.75 1.11 -11.03
N ASN A 97 12.06 0.37 -10.16
CA ASN A 97 10.64 0.52 -9.88
C ASN A 97 10.43 0.51 -8.37
N PRO A 98 10.87 1.57 -7.66
CA PRO A 98 10.80 1.61 -6.20
C PRO A 98 9.36 1.42 -5.73
N MET A 99 9.16 0.47 -4.82
CA MET A 99 7.84 0.19 -4.24
C MET A 99 7.42 1.30 -3.30
N GLY A 100 6.21 1.84 -3.50
CA GLY A 100 5.66 2.84 -2.60
C GLY A 100 5.44 2.29 -1.19
N TYR A 101 6.03 2.93 -0.18
CA TYR A 101 6.00 2.48 1.22
C TYR A 101 4.90 3.12 2.07
N ALA A 102 4.43 4.33 1.73
CA ALA A 102 3.79 5.19 2.73
C ALA A 102 2.26 5.28 2.67
N TYR A 103 1.61 5.07 1.51
CA TYR A 103 0.22 5.55 1.35
C TYR A 103 -0.88 4.49 1.61
N GLN A 104 -0.54 3.21 1.75
CA GLN A 104 -1.52 2.11 1.92
C GLN A 104 -1.08 0.99 2.87
N SER A 105 -0.03 1.21 3.67
CA SER A 105 0.54 0.15 4.53
C SER A 105 -0.24 -0.02 5.84
N GLY A 106 -0.92 1.04 6.27
CA GLY A 106 -1.70 1.05 7.50
C GLY A 106 -0.85 1.20 8.75
N TRP A 107 -1.36 1.99 9.69
CA TRP A 107 -0.69 2.23 10.97
C TRP A 107 -1.67 2.12 12.12
N GLY A 108 -1.34 1.29 13.12
CA GLY A 108 -2.19 1.03 14.27
C GLY A 108 -3.06 -0.20 14.12
N VAL A 109 -3.89 -0.41 15.14
CA VAL A 109 -4.69 -1.61 15.31
C VAL A 109 -5.65 -1.80 14.13
N GLY A 110 -5.51 -2.93 13.43
CA GLY A 110 -6.19 -3.23 12.15
C GLY A 110 -5.26 -3.18 10.94
N GLY A 111 -4.13 -2.47 11.00
CA GLY A 111 -3.14 -2.35 9.92
C GLY A 111 -3.75 -1.94 8.58
N ALA A 112 -3.15 -2.40 7.47
CA ALA A 112 -3.68 -2.13 6.12
C ALA A 112 -5.13 -2.59 5.92
N ALA A 113 -5.55 -3.68 6.58
CA ALA A 113 -6.91 -4.20 6.45
C ALA A 113 -7.97 -3.35 7.16
N LEU A 114 -7.57 -2.29 7.86
CA LEU A 114 -8.50 -1.26 8.33
C LEU A 114 -9.11 -0.45 7.17
N HIS A 115 -8.34 -0.27 6.08
CA HIS A 115 -8.67 0.63 4.96
C HIS A 115 -8.33 0.04 3.58
N TYR A 116 -8.22 -1.27 3.49
CA TYR A 116 -8.10 -2.00 2.23
C TYR A 116 -9.40 -1.95 1.37
N PHE A 117 -9.30 -2.45 0.14
CA PHE A 117 -10.43 -2.48 -0.79
C PHE A 117 -11.37 -3.69 -0.62
N ALA A 118 -11.05 -4.61 0.29
CA ALA A 118 -11.81 -5.82 0.56
C ALA A 118 -12.14 -6.68 -0.67
N ASN A 119 -11.26 -6.76 -1.67
CA ASN A 119 -11.34 -7.78 -2.71
C ASN A 119 -10.85 -9.12 -2.13
N PHE A 120 -11.60 -10.20 -2.34
CA PHE A 120 -11.26 -11.56 -1.87
C PHE A 120 -11.11 -12.56 -3.04
N PRO A 121 -10.24 -12.29 -4.03
CA PRO A 121 -9.93 -13.28 -5.05
C PRO A 121 -9.26 -14.50 -4.42
N ARG A 122 -9.52 -15.68 -5.00
CA ARG A 122 -8.78 -16.91 -4.67
C ARG A 122 -7.62 -17.06 -5.66
N LEU A 123 -6.48 -17.55 -5.17
CA LEU A 123 -5.48 -18.13 -6.07
C LEU A 123 -6.11 -19.30 -6.84
N LEU A 124 -5.69 -19.52 -8.08
CA LEU A 124 -6.17 -20.63 -8.90
C LEU A 124 -5.21 -21.83 -8.81
N PRO A 125 -5.63 -23.06 -9.16
CA PRO A 125 -4.76 -24.25 -9.03
C PRO A 125 -3.40 -24.16 -9.70
N ASN A 126 -3.31 -23.46 -10.85
CA ASN A 126 -2.07 -23.24 -11.59
C ASN A 126 -1.10 -22.28 -10.88
N ASP A 127 -1.59 -21.40 -9.99
CA ASP A 127 -0.72 -20.54 -9.18
C ASP A 127 0.16 -21.33 -8.20
N PHE A 128 -0.24 -22.57 -7.88
CA PHE A 128 0.52 -23.47 -7.01
C PHE A 128 1.59 -24.29 -7.75
N LYS A 129 1.58 -24.28 -9.09
CA LYS A 129 2.34 -25.22 -9.94
C LYS A 129 3.20 -24.53 -11.02
N VAL A 130 3.71 -23.33 -10.73
CA VAL A 130 4.43 -22.51 -11.71
C VAL A 130 5.68 -23.19 -12.27
N LYS A 131 6.41 -23.94 -11.44
CA LYS A 131 7.62 -24.65 -11.88
C LYS A 131 7.26 -25.94 -12.62
N SER A 132 6.34 -26.74 -12.09
CA SER A 132 5.95 -27.99 -12.73
C SER A 132 5.28 -27.78 -14.10
N GLU A 133 4.45 -26.75 -14.25
CA GLU A 133 3.70 -26.49 -15.50
C GLU A 133 4.48 -25.65 -16.52
N HIS A 134 5.40 -24.81 -16.06
CA HIS A 134 6.06 -23.83 -16.94
C HIS A 134 7.59 -23.79 -16.82
N ASN A 135 8.20 -24.60 -15.94
CA ASN A 135 9.63 -24.60 -15.64
C ASN A 135 10.17 -23.20 -15.25
N ARG A 136 9.36 -22.45 -14.50
CA ARG A 136 9.61 -21.07 -14.07
C ARG A 136 9.31 -20.92 -12.59
N GLY A 137 10.04 -20.08 -11.86
CA GLY A 137 9.82 -19.86 -10.44
C GLY A 137 9.88 -21.14 -9.59
N LEU A 138 8.98 -21.26 -8.63
CA LEU A 138 8.86 -22.41 -7.72
C LEU A 138 7.41 -22.87 -7.64
N ASP A 139 7.23 -24.16 -7.38
CA ASP A 139 5.94 -24.67 -6.94
C ASP A 139 5.75 -24.38 -5.46
N TRP A 140 4.50 -24.20 -5.07
CA TRP A 140 4.14 -24.15 -3.66
C TRP A 140 4.29 -25.55 -3.07
N PRO A 141 4.74 -25.68 -1.81
CA PRO A 141 4.79 -26.97 -1.10
C PRO A 141 3.41 -27.47 -0.66
N ILE A 142 2.35 -26.77 -1.06
CA ILE A 142 0.93 -27.07 -0.82
C ILE A 142 0.18 -26.85 -2.13
N SER A 143 -1.02 -27.40 -2.23
CA SER A 143 -1.90 -27.28 -3.38
C SER A 143 -3.11 -26.40 -3.07
N TYR A 144 -3.87 -26.06 -4.12
CA TYR A 144 -5.18 -25.42 -3.96
C TYR A 144 -6.12 -26.21 -3.03
N LYS A 145 -6.07 -27.55 -3.07
CA LYS A 145 -6.94 -28.41 -2.24
C LYS A 145 -6.65 -28.23 -0.75
N ASP A 146 -5.40 -27.94 -0.39
CA ASP A 146 -4.99 -27.74 1.01
C ASP A 146 -5.50 -26.40 1.56
N VAL A 147 -5.61 -25.38 0.71
CA VAL A 147 -6.08 -24.03 1.10
C VAL A 147 -7.57 -23.81 0.90
N ALA A 148 -8.23 -24.57 0.03
CA ALA A 148 -9.65 -24.39 -0.31
C ALA A 148 -10.60 -24.38 0.91
N PRO A 149 -10.47 -25.31 1.88
CA PRO A 149 -11.30 -25.28 3.09
C PRO A 149 -11.11 -24.00 3.92
N TRP A 150 -9.90 -23.43 3.90
CA TRP A 150 -9.57 -22.20 4.61
C TRP A 150 -10.13 -20.96 3.91
N TYR A 151 -10.13 -20.92 2.57
CA TYR A 151 -10.83 -19.88 1.82
C TYR A 151 -12.32 -19.86 2.16
N ASP A 152 -12.97 -21.03 2.17
CA ASP A 152 -14.39 -21.14 2.51
C ASP A 152 -14.66 -20.74 3.97
N LYS A 153 -13.77 -21.12 4.89
CA LYS A 153 -13.87 -20.72 6.30
C LYS A 153 -13.73 -19.21 6.47
N VAL A 154 -12.71 -18.59 5.87
CA VAL A 154 -12.50 -17.14 5.94
C VAL A 154 -13.69 -16.40 5.34
N ALA A 155 -14.20 -16.84 4.18
CA ALA A 155 -15.38 -16.26 3.56
C ALA A 155 -16.58 -16.20 4.53
N ARG A 156 -16.87 -17.32 5.21
CA ARG A 156 -17.93 -17.38 6.25
C ARG A 156 -17.60 -16.57 7.49
N ASP A 157 -16.37 -16.58 7.96
CA ASP A 157 -15.97 -15.89 9.19
C ASP A 157 -16.17 -14.39 9.04
N VAL A 158 -15.72 -13.83 7.92
CA VAL A 158 -15.63 -12.39 7.73
C VAL A 158 -16.80 -11.77 6.96
N GLY A 159 -17.66 -12.61 6.36
CA GLY A 159 -18.81 -12.17 5.58
C GLY A 159 -18.41 -11.70 4.19
N VAL A 160 -17.97 -12.63 3.34
CA VAL A 160 -17.73 -12.33 1.92
C VAL A 160 -19.05 -12.36 1.15
N SER A 161 -19.32 -11.29 0.41
CA SER A 161 -20.39 -11.21 -0.59
C SER A 161 -19.84 -11.58 -1.96
N GLY A 162 -20.56 -12.38 -2.73
CA GLY A 162 -20.14 -12.75 -4.08
C GLY A 162 -21.06 -13.79 -4.73
N ASP A 163 -20.74 -14.18 -5.97
CA ASP A 163 -21.47 -15.21 -6.70
C ASP A 163 -20.54 -16.38 -7.03
N ALA A 164 -20.61 -17.44 -6.21
CA ALA A 164 -19.79 -18.62 -6.40
C ALA A 164 -20.08 -19.33 -7.73
N LYS A 165 -21.34 -19.33 -8.17
CA LYS A 165 -21.79 -20.02 -9.39
C LYS A 165 -21.30 -19.28 -10.64
N ALA A 166 -21.38 -17.95 -10.65
CA ALA A 166 -20.81 -17.17 -11.74
C ALA A 166 -19.28 -17.35 -11.84
N GLU A 167 -18.59 -17.51 -10.71
CA GLU A 167 -17.15 -17.74 -10.65
C GLU A 167 -16.70 -19.17 -11.04
N GLU A 168 -17.59 -20.18 -11.09
CA GLU A 168 -17.25 -21.61 -11.38
C GLU A 168 -16.48 -21.80 -12.69
N ILE A 169 -16.55 -20.82 -13.60
CA ILE A 169 -15.80 -20.78 -14.86
C ILE A 169 -14.28 -20.78 -14.62
N TRP A 170 -13.82 -20.18 -13.51
CA TRP A 170 -12.39 -20.07 -13.17
C TRP A 170 -12.07 -20.64 -11.80
N ARG A 171 -12.97 -20.45 -10.84
CA ARG A 171 -12.83 -20.87 -9.46
C ARG A 171 -13.19 -22.36 -9.34
N PRO A 172 -12.32 -23.21 -8.78
CA PRO A 172 -12.68 -24.59 -8.48
C PRO A 172 -13.90 -24.68 -7.53
N ALA A 173 -14.62 -25.80 -7.62
CA ALA A 173 -15.77 -26.08 -6.77
C ALA A 173 -15.44 -25.91 -5.28
N GLY A 174 -16.37 -25.32 -4.52
CA GLY A 174 -16.26 -25.09 -3.09
C GLY A 174 -17.58 -24.54 -2.52
N ALA A 175 -17.57 -24.11 -1.26
CA ALA A 175 -18.79 -23.60 -0.63
C ALA A 175 -19.31 -22.32 -1.31
N PRO A 176 -20.64 -22.09 -1.32
CA PRO A 176 -21.18 -20.79 -1.72
C PRO A 176 -20.69 -19.68 -0.78
N TYR A 177 -20.67 -18.44 -1.28
CA TYR A 177 -20.42 -17.27 -0.43
C TYR A 177 -21.59 -17.10 0.58
N PRO A 178 -21.33 -16.63 1.81
CA PRO A 178 -22.36 -16.49 2.84
C PRO A 178 -23.41 -15.41 2.54
N MET A 179 -23.15 -14.52 1.58
CA MET A 179 -24.03 -13.43 1.19
C MET A 179 -24.06 -13.29 -0.34
N PRO A 180 -25.17 -12.79 -0.93
CA PRO A 180 -25.22 -12.48 -2.35
C PRO A 180 -24.21 -11.38 -2.72
N PRO A 181 -23.91 -11.18 -4.01
CA PRO A 181 -23.09 -10.07 -4.47
C PRO A 181 -23.55 -8.71 -3.94
N ILE A 182 -22.63 -7.75 -3.91
CA ILE A 182 -22.99 -6.35 -3.75
C ILE A 182 -23.81 -5.83 -4.93
N GLU A 183 -24.60 -4.78 -4.70
CA GLU A 183 -25.39 -4.14 -5.74
C GLU A 183 -24.53 -3.64 -6.91
N THR A 184 -25.13 -3.67 -8.09
CA THR A 184 -24.53 -3.14 -9.32
C THR A 184 -25.01 -1.71 -9.54
N PHE A 185 -24.08 -0.80 -9.78
CA PHE A 185 -24.36 0.61 -10.02
C PHE A 185 -24.03 1.01 -11.47
N ARG A 186 -24.50 2.18 -11.89
CA ARG A 186 -24.34 2.64 -13.29
C ARG A 186 -22.88 2.74 -13.75
N ASN A 187 -21.94 2.97 -12.83
CA ASN A 187 -20.51 3.02 -13.13
C ASN A 187 -19.94 1.67 -13.57
N VAL A 188 -20.64 0.56 -13.26
CA VAL A 188 -20.32 -0.80 -13.68
C VAL A 188 -20.99 -1.14 -15.01
N ASP A 189 -22.29 -0.85 -15.16
CA ASP A 189 -23.08 -1.25 -16.33
C ASP A 189 -22.44 -0.84 -17.66
N ILE A 190 -21.86 0.37 -17.69
CA ILE A 190 -21.14 0.91 -18.85
C ILE A 190 -19.96 0.00 -19.23
N TRP A 191 -19.20 -0.48 -18.24
CA TRP A 191 -18.08 -1.37 -18.48
C TRP A 191 -18.53 -2.78 -18.84
N LEU A 192 -19.61 -3.29 -18.24
CA LEU A 192 -20.14 -4.62 -18.59
C LEU A 192 -20.51 -4.69 -20.07
N LYS A 193 -21.22 -3.69 -20.59
CA LYS A 193 -21.53 -3.57 -22.02
C LYS A 193 -20.26 -3.52 -22.89
N GLY A 194 -19.27 -2.74 -22.45
CA GLY A 194 -17.98 -2.64 -23.14
C GLY A 194 -17.25 -3.98 -23.20
N PHE A 195 -17.14 -4.68 -22.07
CA PHE A 195 -16.49 -5.99 -22.00
C PHE A 195 -17.24 -7.08 -22.78
N GLU A 196 -18.57 -7.09 -22.73
CA GLU A 196 -19.42 -7.98 -23.54
C GLU A 196 -19.16 -7.79 -25.04
N SER A 197 -19.08 -6.54 -25.51
CA SER A 197 -18.83 -6.21 -26.92
C SER A 197 -17.48 -6.72 -27.47
N VAL A 198 -16.50 -6.94 -26.58
CA VAL A 198 -15.17 -7.48 -26.94
C VAL A 198 -14.97 -8.92 -26.48
N GLY A 199 -16.04 -9.60 -26.05
CA GLY A 199 -16.03 -11.00 -25.64
C GLY A 199 -15.24 -11.29 -24.37
N ILE A 200 -15.10 -10.32 -23.45
CA ILE A 200 -14.53 -10.52 -22.12
C ILE A 200 -15.68 -10.71 -21.13
N ARG A 201 -15.73 -11.87 -20.48
CA ARG A 201 -16.72 -12.16 -19.45
C ARG A 201 -16.34 -11.50 -18.15
N MET A 202 -17.29 -10.80 -17.55
CA MET A 202 -17.19 -10.22 -16.21
C MET A 202 -18.19 -10.91 -15.28
N VAL A 203 -17.81 -11.14 -14.02
CA VAL A 203 -18.70 -11.67 -12.97
C VAL A 203 -18.64 -10.78 -11.73
N PRO A 204 -19.68 -10.77 -10.87
CA PRO A 204 -19.62 -10.02 -9.62
C PRO A 204 -18.43 -10.45 -8.78
N ALA A 205 -17.66 -9.49 -8.27
CA ALA A 205 -16.44 -9.78 -7.52
C ALA A 205 -16.76 -10.23 -6.08
N ALA A 206 -16.05 -11.25 -5.61
CA ALA A 206 -16.05 -11.61 -4.20
C ALA A 206 -15.39 -10.51 -3.35
N VAL A 207 -16.15 -9.97 -2.41
CA VAL A 207 -15.71 -8.87 -1.54
C VAL A 207 -16.05 -9.08 -0.07
N GLY A 208 -15.13 -8.72 0.83
CA GLY A 208 -15.33 -8.73 2.28
C GLY A 208 -16.15 -7.52 2.74
N MET A 209 -17.35 -7.39 2.22
CA MET A 209 -18.31 -6.34 2.56
C MET A 209 -19.68 -6.96 2.68
N ASN A 210 -20.44 -6.53 3.67
CA ASN A 210 -21.80 -7.02 3.90
C ASN A 210 -22.77 -6.47 2.84
N SER A 211 -23.29 -7.30 1.93
CA SER A 211 -24.41 -6.92 1.06
C SER A 211 -25.75 -6.97 1.81
N THR A 212 -25.81 -7.77 2.87
CA THR A 212 -26.94 -7.84 3.82
C THR A 212 -26.40 -7.83 5.24
N ALA A 213 -27.27 -7.62 6.24
CA ALA A 213 -26.82 -7.71 7.64
C ALA A 213 -26.28 -9.12 7.93
N TYR A 214 -25.07 -9.20 8.50
CA TYR A 214 -24.39 -10.48 8.72
C TYR A 214 -23.60 -10.48 10.03
N LYS A 215 -23.84 -11.49 10.86
CA LYS A 215 -23.21 -11.67 12.18
C LYS A 215 -23.22 -10.40 13.05
N GLY A 216 -24.36 -9.71 13.09
CA GLY A 216 -24.55 -8.49 13.89
C GLY A 216 -23.90 -7.23 13.31
N ARG A 217 -23.31 -7.30 12.10
CA ARG A 217 -22.79 -6.14 11.37
C ARG A 217 -23.82 -5.70 10.31
N PRO A 218 -24.04 -4.39 10.11
CA PRO A 218 -25.02 -3.89 9.15
C PRO A 218 -24.59 -4.14 7.69
N ALA A 219 -25.53 -3.98 6.77
CA ALA A 219 -25.25 -3.96 5.34
C ALA A 219 -24.46 -2.69 4.95
N CYS A 220 -23.75 -2.76 3.82
CA CYS A 220 -23.06 -1.62 3.23
C CYS A 220 -24.09 -0.59 2.76
N ILE A 221 -23.78 0.69 2.98
CA ILE A 221 -24.57 1.82 2.47
C ILE A 221 -24.07 2.34 1.11
N TYR A 222 -23.10 1.64 0.52
CA TYR A 222 -22.50 1.95 -0.79
C TYR A 222 -21.95 3.37 -0.92
N ASP A 223 -21.45 3.93 0.18
CA ASP A 223 -20.87 5.27 0.24
C ASP A 223 -19.50 5.37 -0.45
N GLY A 224 -18.90 4.24 -0.86
CA GLY A 224 -17.62 4.15 -1.58
C GLY A 224 -16.38 4.61 -0.81
N TRP A 225 -16.42 4.71 0.52
CA TRP A 225 -15.29 5.19 1.33
C TRP A 225 -14.49 4.05 2.00
N CYS A 226 -14.39 2.90 1.34
CA CYS A 226 -13.73 1.70 1.88
C CYS A 226 -12.24 1.97 2.19
N HIS A 227 -11.58 2.76 1.35
CA HIS A 227 -10.14 3.02 1.39
C HIS A 227 -9.68 3.98 2.50
N VAL A 228 -10.60 4.48 3.33
CA VAL A 228 -10.32 5.37 4.46
C VAL A 228 -10.86 4.83 5.79
N GLY A 229 -11.25 3.55 5.79
CA GLY A 229 -11.85 2.88 6.94
C GLY A 229 -13.36 3.10 6.98
N CYS A 230 -14.10 1.99 7.07
CA CYS A 230 -15.55 2.00 7.09
C CYS A 230 -16.09 2.28 8.51
N PRO A 231 -16.78 3.42 8.73
CA PRO A 231 -17.31 3.76 10.05
C PRO A 231 -18.49 2.89 10.50
N THR A 232 -19.23 2.30 9.56
CA THR A 232 -20.44 1.52 9.86
C THR A 232 -20.15 0.07 10.25
N GLY A 233 -18.91 -0.41 10.04
CA GLY A 233 -18.55 -1.81 10.27
C GLY A 233 -19.04 -2.78 9.19
N ALA A 234 -19.60 -2.30 8.08
CA ALA A 234 -20.01 -3.15 6.96
C ALA A 234 -18.80 -3.76 6.21
N LEU A 235 -17.68 -3.04 6.13
CA LEU A 235 -16.40 -3.56 5.64
C LEU A 235 -15.80 -4.56 6.63
N SER A 236 -15.28 -5.66 6.11
CA SER A 236 -14.60 -6.72 6.88
C SER A 236 -13.21 -6.30 7.40
N ASN A 237 -13.13 -5.23 8.18
CA ASN A 237 -11.87 -4.87 8.82
C ASN A 237 -11.61 -5.71 10.08
N PRO A 238 -10.34 -5.84 10.53
CA PRO A 238 -10.02 -6.65 11.70
C PRO A 238 -10.73 -6.20 13.00
N ILE A 239 -10.97 -4.89 13.16
CA ILE A 239 -11.58 -4.31 14.38
C ILE A 239 -12.98 -4.89 14.63
N VAL A 240 -13.74 -5.19 13.58
CA VAL A 240 -15.09 -5.75 13.67
C VAL A 240 -15.17 -7.26 13.39
N THR A 241 -14.04 -7.90 13.08
CA THR A 241 -13.96 -9.33 12.77
C THR A 241 -13.02 -10.04 13.74
N TYR A 242 -11.88 -10.55 13.26
CA TYR A 242 -11.01 -11.41 14.07
C TYR A 242 -10.41 -10.70 15.28
N LEU A 243 -10.15 -9.39 15.23
CA LEU A 243 -9.62 -8.70 16.40
C LEU A 243 -10.68 -8.47 17.48
N ALA A 244 -11.94 -8.23 17.09
CA ALA A 244 -13.06 -8.23 18.04
C ALA A 244 -13.20 -9.60 18.71
N ASP A 245 -13.13 -10.67 17.91
CA ASP A 245 -13.16 -12.05 18.38
C ASP A 245 -12.00 -12.38 19.33
N ALA A 246 -10.79 -11.93 19.01
CA ALA A 246 -9.61 -12.12 19.84
C ALA A 246 -9.77 -11.44 21.21
N ARG A 247 -10.21 -10.18 21.22
CA ARG A 247 -10.48 -9.43 22.46
C ARG A 247 -11.58 -10.09 23.30
N LYS A 248 -12.67 -10.54 22.66
CA LYS A 248 -13.74 -11.28 23.33
C LYS A 248 -13.25 -12.60 23.95
N ALA A 249 -12.27 -13.25 23.32
CA ALA A 249 -11.64 -14.46 23.82
C ALA A 249 -10.50 -14.20 24.82
N GLY A 250 -10.24 -12.94 25.22
CA GLY A 250 -9.26 -12.59 26.24
C GLY A 250 -7.85 -12.28 25.74
N ALA A 251 -7.64 -12.13 24.42
CA ALA A 251 -6.36 -11.63 23.92
C ALA A 251 -6.13 -10.17 24.34
N GLU A 252 -4.92 -9.87 24.83
CA GLU A 252 -4.52 -8.52 25.16
C GLU A 252 -3.93 -7.83 23.93
N VAL A 253 -4.46 -6.68 23.52
CA VAL A 253 -3.92 -5.89 22.41
C VAL A 253 -3.28 -4.62 22.97
N ARG A 254 -1.97 -4.49 22.83
CA ARG A 254 -1.18 -3.34 23.29
C ARG A 254 -0.78 -2.48 22.10
N ALA A 255 -1.48 -1.36 21.93
CA ALA A 255 -1.09 -0.30 21.00
C ALA A 255 0.17 0.44 21.48
N TRP A 256 0.78 1.22 20.59
CA TRP A 256 2.01 1.97 20.84
C TRP A 256 3.15 1.09 21.38
N SER A 257 3.27 -0.12 20.85
CA SER A 257 4.25 -1.15 21.23
C SER A 257 5.07 -1.54 20.00
N THR A 258 6.22 -0.89 19.80
CA THR A 258 7.09 -1.09 18.64
C THR A 258 8.09 -2.20 18.92
N VAL A 259 7.87 -3.39 18.35
CA VAL A 259 8.81 -4.51 18.44
C VAL A 259 10.07 -4.23 17.62
N THR A 260 11.23 -4.36 18.24
CA THR A 260 12.53 -4.13 17.60
C THR A 260 13.30 -5.43 17.34
N ARG A 261 13.16 -6.43 18.23
CA ARG A 261 13.90 -7.70 18.14
C ARG A 261 13.10 -8.88 18.65
N VAL A 262 13.33 -10.04 18.03
CA VAL A 262 13.01 -11.35 18.59
C VAL A 262 14.23 -11.88 19.31
N LEU A 263 14.06 -12.36 20.54
CA LEU A 263 15.15 -12.88 21.36
C LEU A 263 15.12 -14.40 21.40
N THR A 264 16.30 -15.00 21.50
CA THR A 264 16.49 -16.45 21.66
C THR A 264 17.13 -16.76 23.00
N ASP A 265 17.16 -18.04 23.35
CA ASP A 265 18.01 -18.53 24.43
C ASP A 265 19.51 -18.47 24.05
N ALA A 266 20.37 -18.89 24.98
CA ALA A 266 21.82 -18.88 24.80
C ALA A 266 22.31 -19.86 23.71
N LYS A 267 21.56 -20.93 23.43
CA LYS A 267 21.86 -21.87 22.34
C LYS A 267 21.49 -21.27 20.98
N GLY A 268 20.51 -20.37 20.96
CA GLY A 268 20.00 -19.74 19.77
C GLY A 268 18.99 -20.60 19.01
N ASP A 269 18.55 -21.73 19.57
CA ASP A 269 17.65 -22.66 18.87
C ASP A 269 16.18 -22.50 19.30
N ARG A 270 15.90 -21.72 20.35
CA ARG A 270 14.53 -21.42 20.83
C ARG A 270 14.33 -19.94 21.08
N VAL A 271 13.17 -19.42 20.69
CA VAL A 271 12.73 -18.07 21.02
C VAL A 271 12.37 -17.96 22.51
N THR A 272 12.65 -16.81 23.11
CA THR A 272 12.32 -16.52 24.53
C THR A 272 11.30 -15.40 24.68
N GLY A 273 11.11 -14.59 23.64
CA GLY A 273 10.19 -13.45 23.65
C GLY A 273 10.60 -12.38 22.65
N VAL A 274 10.09 -11.17 22.86
CA VAL A 274 10.37 -9.99 22.03
C VAL A 274 10.81 -8.81 22.87
N GLU A 275 11.78 -8.06 22.36
CA GLU A 275 12.12 -6.71 22.81
C GLU A 275 11.24 -5.71 22.06
N TYR A 276 10.64 -4.77 22.77
CA TYR A 276 9.82 -3.72 22.18
C TYR A 276 9.96 -2.41 22.96
N HIS A 277 9.56 -1.29 22.35
CA HIS A 277 9.42 -0.02 23.04
C HIS A 277 7.95 0.30 23.25
N ASP A 278 7.58 0.66 24.47
CA ASP A 278 6.20 1.01 24.82
C ASP A 278 5.82 2.45 24.43
N ARG A 279 4.64 2.90 24.86
CA ARG A 279 4.11 4.24 24.56
C ARG A 279 5.00 5.38 25.09
N LYS A 280 5.75 5.13 26.17
CA LYS A 280 6.72 6.08 26.74
C LYS A 280 8.07 6.00 26.03
N LYS A 281 8.19 5.14 25.02
CA LYS A 281 9.43 4.78 24.31
C LYS A 281 10.43 4.06 25.21
N GLU A 282 9.96 3.49 26.31
CA GLU A 282 10.81 2.72 27.21
C GLU A 282 10.93 1.29 26.70
N LYS A 283 12.14 0.74 26.79
CA LYS A 283 12.41 -0.63 26.38
C LYS A 283 11.73 -1.61 27.33
N GLN A 284 11.07 -2.60 26.76
CA GLN A 284 10.37 -3.66 27.46
C GLN A 284 10.77 -5.02 26.87
N PHE A 285 10.62 -6.07 27.69
CA PHE A 285 10.75 -7.45 27.25
C PHE A 285 9.48 -8.22 27.58
N GLN A 286 8.82 -8.79 26.56
CA GLN A 286 7.69 -9.68 26.73
C GLN A 286 8.16 -11.14 26.55
N PRO A 287 8.28 -11.93 27.64
CA PRO A 287 8.60 -13.35 27.52
C PRO A 287 7.43 -14.11 26.88
N ALA A 288 7.72 -15.04 25.97
CA ALA A 288 6.71 -15.84 25.29
C ALA A 288 7.20 -17.26 24.98
N SER A 289 6.29 -18.24 24.90
CA SER A 289 6.63 -19.59 24.43
C SER A 289 6.72 -19.67 22.90
N ALA A 290 5.97 -18.83 22.19
CA ALA A 290 6.04 -18.67 20.74
C ALA A 290 5.91 -17.20 20.33
N VAL A 291 6.50 -16.85 19.18
CA VAL A 291 6.44 -15.52 18.57
C VAL A 291 5.88 -15.65 17.16
N VAL A 292 4.83 -14.89 16.84
CA VAL A 292 4.27 -14.80 15.49
C VAL A 292 4.58 -13.42 14.93
N LEU A 293 5.36 -13.37 13.85
CA LEU A 293 5.65 -12.11 13.14
C LEU A 293 4.59 -11.83 12.07
N ALA A 294 3.74 -10.84 12.34
CA ALA A 294 2.64 -10.39 11.49
C ALA A 294 2.70 -8.86 11.24
N ALA A 295 3.91 -8.30 11.20
CA ALA A 295 4.18 -6.86 11.25
C ALA A 295 4.06 -6.14 9.90
N TRP A 296 3.82 -6.87 8.79
CA TRP A 296 3.88 -6.50 7.37
C TRP A 296 5.12 -7.03 6.63
N SER A 297 5.00 -7.20 5.31
CA SER A 297 5.94 -7.94 4.45
C SER A 297 7.37 -7.39 4.47
N ALA A 298 7.57 -6.08 4.64
CA ALA A 298 8.91 -5.52 4.78
C ALA A 298 9.34 -5.25 6.24
N GLN A 299 8.41 -5.15 7.20
CA GLN A 299 8.78 -5.00 8.62
C GLN A 299 9.19 -6.34 9.25
N ASN A 300 8.55 -7.45 8.88
CA ASN A 300 8.95 -8.80 9.30
C ASN A 300 10.45 -9.09 9.03
N PRO A 301 10.98 -8.95 7.80
CA PRO A 301 12.39 -9.16 7.54
C PRO A 301 13.27 -8.11 8.24
N ARG A 302 12.84 -6.85 8.34
CA ARG A 302 13.58 -5.82 9.09
C ARG A 302 13.77 -6.22 10.57
N ILE A 303 12.73 -6.73 11.23
CA ILE A 303 12.78 -7.24 12.61
C ILE A 303 13.71 -8.45 12.70
N LEU A 304 13.58 -9.42 11.80
CA LEU A 304 14.43 -10.63 11.80
C LEU A 304 15.91 -10.29 11.59
N LEU A 305 16.22 -9.41 10.64
CA LEU A 305 17.59 -8.94 10.37
C LEU A 305 18.15 -8.18 11.58
N ASN A 306 17.35 -7.31 12.22
CA ASN A 306 17.75 -6.59 13.44
C ASN A 306 17.87 -7.51 14.67
N SER A 307 17.35 -8.74 14.60
CA SER A 307 17.46 -9.76 15.65
C SER A 307 18.78 -10.54 15.61
N ALA A 308 19.79 -10.06 14.88
CA ALA A 308 21.11 -10.68 14.82
C ALA A 308 21.76 -10.82 16.21
N ASN A 309 22.45 -11.93 16.46
CA ASN A 309 23.16 -12.19 17.71
C ASN A 309 24.37 -13.11 17.46
N GLY A 310 25.11 -13.51 18.50
CA GLY A 310 26.30 -14.35 18.35
C GLY A 310 26.06 -15.71 17.67
N ARG A 311 24.84 -16.26 17.77
CA ARG A 311 24.44 -17.51 17.09
C ARG A 311 23.84 -17.27 15.70
N HIS A 312 23.27 -16.09 15.48
CA HIS A 312 22.62 -15.67 14.23
C HIS A 312 23.22 -14.35 13.74
N PRO A 313 24.49 -14.32 13.31
CA PRO A 313 25.20 -13.05 13.04
C PRO A 313 24.63 -12.25 11.86
N LYS A 314 23.87 -12.90 10.97
CA LYS A 314 23.23 -12.28 9.79
C LYS A 314 21.71 -12.04 9.98
N GLY A 315 21.22 -12.08 11.21
CA GLY A 315 19.80 -11.99 11.53
C GLY A 315 19.18 -13.34 11.87
N LEU A 316 18.13 -13.32 12.69
CA LEU A 316 17.41 -14.52 13.11
C LEU A 316 16.70 -15.16 11.90
N ALA A 317 16.68 -16.50 11.86
CA ALA A 317 16.10 -17.29 10.77
C ALA A 317 16.74 -17.06 9.39
N ASN A 318 17.91 -16.41 9.31
CA ASN A 318 18.54 -16.03 8.04
C ASN A 318 19.74 -16.92 7.63
N ARG A 319 19.79 -18.18 8.07
CA ARG A 319 20.88 -19.11 7.69
C ARG A 319 20.97 -19.32 6.16
N SER A 320 19.84 -19.26 5.47
CA SER A 320 19.74 -19.41 4.02
C SER A 320 20.10 -18.12 3.26
N GLY A 321 20.22 -16.99 3.95
CA GLY A 321 20.40 -15.68 3.32
C GLY A 321 19.18 -15.17 2.55
N LEU A 322 18.00 -15.76 2.78
CA LEU A 322 16.77 -15.44 2.05
C LEU A 322 15.86 -14.44 2.79
N VAL A 323 16.10 -14.16 4.07
CA VAL A 323 15.27 -13.18 4.80
C VAL A 323 15.37 -11.83 4.11
N GLY A 324 14.22 -11.29 3.73
CA GLY A 324 14.09 -10.04 3.01
C GLY A 324 14.12 -10.17 1.49
N LYS A 325 14.61 -11.27 0.91
CA LYS A 325 14.64 -11.47 -0.55
C LYS A 325 13.28 -11.90 -1.12
N TYR A 326 13.15 -11.83 -2.44
CA TYR A 326 11.94 -12.18 -3.19
C TYR A 326 10.74 -11.33 -2.80
N MET A 327 10.98 -10.07 -2.45
CA MET A 327 9.91 -9.11 -2.21
C MET A 327 9.14 -8.93 -3.51
N MET A 328 7.82 -9.22 -3.46
CA MET A 328 6.95 -9.10 -4.62
C MET A 328 5.83 -8.10 -4.42
N THR A 329 5.36 -7.51 -5.53
CA THR A 329 4.15 -6.71 -5.60
C THR A 329 3.37 -7.02 -6.86
N HIS A 330 2.07 -6.72 -6.85
CA HIS A 330 1.34 -6.65 -8.10
C HIS A 330 1.64 -5.32 -8.78
N TYR A 331 1.87 -5.38 -10.09
CA TYR A 331 1.65 -4.20 -10.91
C TYR A 331 0.14 -3.94 -11.01
N ALA A 332 -0.25 -2.68 -11.16
CA ALA A 332 -1.64 -2.30 -11.36
C ALA A 332 -1.76 -1.30 -12.52
N SER A 333 -2.37 -1.71 -13.63
CA SER A 333 -2.71 -0.81 -14.74
C SER A 333 -4.14 -0.32 -14.59
N GLY A 334 -4.39 0.91 -15.03
CA GLY A 334 -5.71 1.53 -14.93
C GLY A 334 -6.03 2.35 -16.17
N THR A 335 -7.27 2.27 -16.62
CA THR A 335 -7.81 3.07 -17.72
C THR A 335 -9.00 3.85 -17.18
N TRP A 336 -8.98 5.15 -17.41
CA TRP A 336 -10.03 6.08 -17.00
C TRP A 336 -10.80 6.54 -18.22
N ALA A 337 -12.10 6.68 -18.08
CA ALA A 337 -12.97 7.18 -19.12
C ALA A 337 -13.94 8.22 -18.54
N ILE A 338 -14.24 9.25 -19.32
CA ILE A 338 -15.23 10.27 -18.98
C ILE A 338 -16.39 10.23 -19.97
N PHE A 339 -17.58 9.99 -19.44
CA PHE A 339 -18.84 9.96 -20.16
C PHE A 339 -19.60 11.28 -19.93
N ASP A 340 -20.51 11.63 -20.84
CA ASP A 340 -21.35 12.81 -20.70
C ASP A 340 -22.57 12.56 -19.82
N GLU A 341 -23.01 11.30 -19.74
CA GLU A 341 -24.02 10.87 -18.78
C GLU A 341 -23.48 10.81 -17.34
N ASN A 342 -24.40 10.93 -16.37
CA ASN A 342 -24.08 10.65 -14.98
C ASN A 342 -23.92 9.13 -14.83
N VAL A 343 -22.71 8.69 -14.47
CA VAL A 343 -22.40 7.27 -14.25
C VAL A 343 -22.48 6.89 -12.78
N GLU A 344 -22.94 7.78 -11.89
CA GLU A 344 -23.07 7.54 -10.45
C GLU A 344 -21.75 7.06 -9.82
N ASN A 345 -20.63 7.63 -10.29
CA ASN A 345 -19.29 7.16 -9.99
C ASN A 345 -18.95 7.08 -8.50
N HIS A 346 -19.65 7.80 -7.63
CA HIS A 346 -19.45 7.78 -6.20
C HIS A 346 -20.08 6.56 -5.50
N MET A 347 -20.99 5.85 -6.16
CA MET A 347 -21.74 4.74 -5.61
C MET A 347 -20.99 3.42 -5.71
N GLY A 348 -21.31 2.52 -4.79
CA GLY A 348 -20.77 1.17 -4.72
C GLY A 348 -19.51 1.10 -3.86
N THR A 349 -18.57 0.26 -4.26
CA THR A 349 -17.38 -0.05 -3.46
C THR A 349 -16.13 0.52 -4.11
N THR A 350 -15.19 1.04 -3.32
CA THR A 350 -13.89 1.50 -3.86
C THR A 350 -13.09 0.34 -4.49
N GLY A 351 -13.31 -0.88 -3.98
CA GLY A 351 -12.78 -2.12 -4.54
C GLY A 351 -13.39 -2.51 -5.88
N ALA A 352 -13.30 -3.80 -6.22
CA ALA A 352 -13.89 -4.35 -7.41
C ALA A 352 -15.38 -4.61 -7.16
N GLN A 353 -16.25 -4.12 -8.05
CA GLN A 353 -17.64 -4.60 -8.10
C GLN A 353 -17.75 -5.83 -8.99
N TYR A 354 -16.98 -5.84 -10.08
CA TYR A 354 -16.90 -6.96 -11.02
C TYR A 354 -15.45 -7.30 -11.33
N MET A 355 -15.20 -8.55 -11.71
CA MET A 355 -13.88 -9.06 -12.07
C MET A 355 -13.92 -10.03 -13.25
N SER A 356 -12.75 -10.27 -13.84
CA SER A 356 -12.57 -11.27 -14.89
C SER A 356 -11.20 -11.94 -14.82
N TYR A 357 -11.21 -13.28 -14.98
CA TYR A 357 -10.02 -14.11 -15.17
C TYR A 357 -9.89 -14.68 -16.60
N ASP A 358 -10.65 -14.19 -17.59
CA ASP A 358 -10.60 -14.70 -18.97
C ASP A 358 -9.20 -14.65 -19.61
N ARG A 359 -8.29 -13.82 -19.08
CA ARG A 359 -6.89 -13.69 -19.52
C ARG A 359 -5.89 -13.93 -18.37
N TYR A 360 -6.26 -14.80 -17.43
CA TYR A 360 -5.46 -15.03 -16.22
C TYR A 360 -4.30 -16.00 -16.40
N GLY A 361 -4.40 -16.98 -17.32
CA GLY A 361 -3.35 -17.98 -17.49
C GLY A 361 -1.97 -17.36 -17.78
N LYS A 362 -0.90 -18.01 -17.31
CA LYS A 362 0.49 -17.49 -17.34
C LYS A 362 0.96 -17.07 -18.73
N THR A 363 0.40 -17.65 -19.80
CA THR A 363 0.79 -17.41 -21.21
C THR A 363 -0.33 -16.79 -22.04
N SER A 364 -1.35 -16.20 -21.40
CA SER A 364 -2.50 -15.61 -22.09
C SER A 364 -2.11 -14.44 -23.02
N HIS A 365 -0.95 -13.83 -22.81
CA HIS A 365 -0.44 -12.72 -23.61
C HIS A 365 0.79 -13.17 -24.41
N LYS A 366 0.72 -13.09 -25.74
CA LYS A 366 1.79 -13.56 -26.63
C LYS A 366 3.13 -12.92 -26.28
N GLY A 367 4.13 -13.76 -26.02
CA GLY A 367 5.49 -13.33 -25.70
C GLY A 367 5.67 -12.79 -24.29
N ALA A 368 4.66 -12.87 -23.42
CA ALA A 368 4.73 -12.48 -22.02
C ALA A 368 4.42 -13.67 -21.11
N PHE A 369 5.00 -13.66 -19.92
CA PHE A 369 4.72 -14.65 -18.88
C PHE A 369 4.22 -13.99 -17.60
N GLY A 370 3.03 -14.35 -17.15
CA GLY A 370 2.45 -13.86 -15.91
C GLY A 370 0.95 -13.82 -15.97
N SER A 371 0.33 -13.95 -14.80
CA SER A 371 -1.12 -13.89 -14.65
C SER A 371 -1.61 -12.45 -14.60
N SER A 372 -2.82 -12.21 -15.06
CA SER A 372 -3.45 -10.91 -14.93
C SER A 372 -4.96 -11.01 -14.83
N PHE A 373 -5.59 -10.15 -14.04
CA PHE A 373 -7.04 -10.11 -13.92
C PHE A 373 -7.54 -8.68 -13.97
N ILE A 374 -8.75 -8.53 -14.47
CA ILE A 374 -9.40 -7.24 -14.69
C ILE A 374 -10.43 -7.04 -13.58
N VAL A 375 -10.56 -5.80 -13.12
CA VAL A 375 -11.64 -5.36 -12.23
C VAL A 375 -12.33 -4.13 -12.81
N ALA A 376 -13.62 -4.02 -12.54
CA ALA A 376 -14.47 -2.91 -12.96
C ALA A 376 -15.32 -2.39 -11.81
N GLY A 377 -15.78 -1.14 -11.95
CA GLY A 377 -16.77 -0.56 -11.05
C GLY A 377 -16.23 0.05 -9.77
N SER A 378 -14.99 0.54 -9.73
CA SER A 378 -14.55 1.24 -8.52
C SER A 378 -15.37 2.51 -8.31
N ALA A 379 -15.94 2.66 -7.11
CA ALA A 379 -16.44 3.93 -6.63
C ALA A 379 -15.28 4.94 -6.57
N LEU A 380 -15.52 6.16 -7.05
CA LEU A 380 -14.57 7.25 -7.17
C LEU A 380 -14.95 8.40 -6.26
N LYS A 381 -13.95 9.04 -5.66
CA LYS A 381 -14.11 10.18 -4.76
C LYS A 381 -13.55 11.45 -5.35
N THR A 382 -13.98 12.58 -4.79
CA THR A 382 -13.58 13.91 -5.25
C THR A 382 -12.06 14.13 -5.19
N SER A 383 -11.36 13.41 -4.33
CA SER A 383 -9.89 13.39 -4.28
C SER A 383 -9.26 12.75 -5.52
N ASP A 384 -9.85 11.68 -6.07
CA ASP A 384 -9.41 11.07 -7.33
C ASP A 384 -9.46 12.13 -8.44
N LEU A 385 -10.54 12.91 -8.49
CA LEU A 385 -10.69 14.04 -9.42
C LEU A 385 -9.64 15.13 -9.20
N GLY A 386 -9.30 15.43 -7.95
CA GLY A 386 -8.22 16.35 -7.60
C GLY A 386 -6.86 15.88 -8.14
N GLY A 387 -6.59 14.57 -8.11
CA GLY A 387 -5.42 13.97 -8.75
C GLY A 387 -5.38 14.23 -10.27
N PHE A 388 -6.51 14.03 -10.95
CA PHE A 388 -6.63 14.31 -12.40
C PHE A 388 -6.48 15.78 -12.75
N ALA A 389 -7.12 16.66 -12.00
CA ALA A 389 -6.97 18.11 -12.17
C ALA A 389 -5.50 18.52 -12.05
N ASN A 390 -4.79 18.00 -11.04
CA ASN A 390 -3.36 18.28 -10.85
C ASN A 390 -2.46 17.67 -11.94
N ALA A 391 -2.92 16.64 -12.65
CA ALA A 391 -2.21 16.05 -13.79
C ALA A 391 -2.51 16.77 -15.12
N ARG A 392 -3.61 17.51 -15.21
CA ARG A 392 -4.03 18.31 -16.36
C ARG A 392 -3.62 19.76 -16.19
N LEU A 393 -2.31 20.00 -16.22
CA LEU A 393 -1.71 21.33 -16.08
C LEU A 393 -2.12 22.32 -17.19
N ASP A 394 -2.72 21.81 -18.27
CA ASP A 394 -3.32 22.59 -19.35
C ASP A 394 -4.69 23.18 -18.99
N LEU A 395 -5.38 22.65 -17.98
CA LEU A 395 -6.71 23.10 -17.56
C LEU A 395 -6.60 24.10 -16.40
N PHE A 396 -7.19 25.28 -16.58
CA PHE A 396 -7.30 26.29 -15.54
C PHE A 396 -8.60 27.10 -15.70
N GLY A 397 -8.98 27.87 -14.66
CA GLY A 397 -10.14 28.75 -14.71
C GLY A 397 -11.45 28.05 -15.11
N ALA A 398 -12.15 28.60 -16.11
CA ALA A 398 -13.43 28.11 -16.57
C ALA A 398 -13.36 26.69 -17.17
N ASP A 399 -12.29 26.37 -17.90
CA ASP A 399 -12.11 25.06 -18.53
C ASP A 399 -11.90 23.96 -17.50
N LEU A 400 -11.10 24.24 -16.46
CA LEU A 400 -10.95 23.34 -15.32
C LEU A 400 -12.29 23.13 -14.60
N HIS A 401 -13.06 24.21 -14.39
CA HIS A 401 -14.39 24.10 -13.76
C HIS A 401 -15.34 23.24 -14.61
N ALA A 402 -15.40 23.45 -15.93
CA ALA A 402 -16.20 22.64 -16.84
C ALA A 402 -15.79 21.16 -16.81
N PHE A 403 -14.48 20.89 -16.85
CA PHE A 403 -13.94 19.54 -16.71
C PHE A 403 -14.34 18.90 -15.38
N MET A 404 -14.16 19.59 -14.26
CA MET A 404 -14.48 19.05 -12.93
C MET A 404 -15.97 18.77 -12.78
N LYS A 405 -16.85 19.63 -13.32
CA LYS A 405 -18.31 19.39 -13.34
C LYS A 405 -18.67 18.11 -14.09
N ARG A 406 -18.07 17.89 -15.26
CA ARG A 406 -18.27 16.68 -16.05
C ARG A 406 -17.69 15.45 -15.33
N ALA A 407 -16.45 15.54 -14.85
CA ALA A 407 -15.76 14.43 -14.22
C ALA A 407 -16.40 14.00 -12.89
N ALA A 408 -17.00 14.93 -12.15
CA ALA A 408 -17.74 14.66 -10.93
C ALA A 408 -18.95 13.73 -11.12
N ARG A 409 -19.44 13.56 -12.35
CA ARG A 409 -20.58 12.69 -12.66
C ARG A 409 -20.23 11.59 -13.65
N GLY A 410 -19.36 11.86 -14.62
CA GLY A 410 -19.11 11.00 -15.77
C GLY A 410 -17.80 10.21 -15.74
N LEU A 411 -16.91 10.45 -14.77
CA LEU A 411 -15.63 9.73 -14.71
C LEU A 411 -15.84 8.33 -14.12
N THR A 412 -15.27 7.30 -14.75
CA THR A 412 -15.19 5.92 -14.22
C THR A 412 -13.87 5.28 -14.65
N ARG A 413 -13.56 4.10 -14.09
CA ARG A 413 -12.32 3.37 -14.40
C ARG A 413 -12.50 1.85 -14.44
N ILE A 414 -11.57 1.23 -15.15
CA ILE A 414 -11.21 -0.18 -15.02
C ILE A 414 -9.76 -0.28 -14.57
N ASN A 415 -9.44 -1.35 -13.85
CA ASN A 415 -8.06 -1.67 -13.52
C ASN A 415 -7.75 -3.11 -13.92
N ALA A 416 -6.48 -3.39 -14.18
CA ALA A 416 -5.98 -4.75 -14.24
C ALA A 416 -4.78 -4.88 -13.30
N PHE A 417 -4.73 -6.00 -12.60
CA PHE A 417 -3.60 -6.36 -11.76
C PHE A 417 -2.89 -7.54 -12.38
N GLY A 418 -1.57 -7.62 -12.23
CA GLY A 418 -0.86 -8.81 -12.66
C GLY A 418 0.30 -9.20 -11.79
N GLU A 419 0.68 -10.43 -12.01
CA GLU A 419 1.72 -11.16 -11.31
C GLU A 419 3.10 -10.63 -11.67
N GLU A 420 4.01 -10.74 -10.71
CA GLU A 420 5.44 -10.72 -10.96
C GLU A 420 6.07 -12.03 -10.49
N MET A 421 7.21 -12.38 -11.09
CA MET A 421 7.96 -13.56 -10.66
C MET A 421 8.88 -13.24 -9.47
N PRO A 422 9.11 -14.21 -8.56
CA PRO A 422 10.03 -14.00 -7.45
C PRO A 422 11.45 -13.73 -7.95
N ASN A 423 11.99 -12.57 -7.59
CA ASN A 423 13.35 -12.15 -7.92
C ASN A 423 14.20 -11.95 -6.66
N ALA A 424 15.36 -12.63 -6.59
CA ALA A 424 16.26 -12.54 -5.43
C ALA A 424 16.86 -11.14 -5.22
N ASP A 425 16.94 -10.34 -6.28
CA ASP A 425 17.44 -8.95 -6.24
C ASP A 425 16.41 -8.01 -5.59
N ASN A 426 15.12 -8.34 -5.71
CA ASN A 426 14.05 -7.62 -5.01
C ASN A 426 14.11 -7.99 -3.54
N ARG A 427 14.47 -7.03 -2.69
CA ARG A 427 14.80 -7.34 -1.30
C ARG A 427 14.56 -6.20 -0.32
N VAL A 428 14.47 -6.60 0.94
CA VAL A 428 14.48 -5.75 2.12
C VAL A 428 15.78 -5.99 2.86
N GLU A 429 16.50 -4.91 3.15
CA GLU A 429 17.75 -4.94 3.90
C GLU A 429 17.80 -3.81 4.94
N LEU A 430 18.79 -3.87 5.84
CA LEU A 430 19.03 -2.81 6.81
C LEU A 430 19.90 -1.71 6.19
N ALA A 431 19.54 -0.45 6.43
CA ALA A 431 20.32 0.73 6.07
C ALA A 431 21.22 1.16 7.24
N GLY A 432 22.14 2.12 6.99
CA GLY A 432 23.06 2.62 8.03
C GLY A 432 22.39 3.53 9.06
N ASP A 433 21.44 4.36 8.62
CA ASP A 433 20.66 5.25 9.49
C ASP A 433 19.75 4.44 10.42
N LYS A 434 19.40 5.02 11.57
CA LYS A 434 18.54 4.38 12.58
C LYS A 434 17.26 5.18 12.79
N ASP A 435 16.19 4.49 13.18
CA ASP A 435 14.97 5.12 13.65
C ASP A 435 15.11 5.60 15.11
N GLU A 436 14.02 6.18 15.62
CA GLU A 436 13.93 6.70 16.99
C GLU A 436 14.15 5.65 18.09
N PHE A 437 14.06 4.36 17.77
CA PHE A 437 14.27 3.24 18.70
C PHE A 437 15.66 2.61 18.54
N GLY A 438 16.54 3.23 17.75
CA GLY A 438 17.88 2.73 17.46
C GLY A 438 17.91 1.53 16.51
N MET A 439 16.78 1.17 15.90
CA MET A 439 16.71 0.11 14.90
C MET A 439 17.14 0.66 13.55
N PRO A 440 18.05 -0.01 12.81
CA PRO A 440 18.42 0.41 11.47
C PRO A 440 17.20 0.60 10.58
N LEU A 441 17.12 1.68 9.80
CA LEU A 441 16.06 1.88 8.81
C LEU A 441 16.05 0.72 7.83
N GLY A 442 14.87 0.42 7.28
CA GLY A 442 14.78 -0.54 6.20
C GLY A 442 15.08 0.11 4.85
N ARG A 443 15.61 -0.66 3.91
CA ARG A 443 15.70 -0.31 2.50
C ARG A 443 14.95 -1.35 1.68
N ILE A 444 14.04 -0.90 0.82
CA ILE A 444 13.36 -1.75 -0.17
C ILE A 444 14.00 -1.48 -1.52
N ILE A 445 14.57 -2.53 -2.12
CA ILE A 445 15.08 -2.51 -3.48
C ILE A 445 14.13 -3.32 -4.32
N HIS A 446 13.57 -2.71 -5.36
CA HIS A 446 12.60 -3.38 -6.21
C HIS A 446 12.70 -2.98 -7.68
N SER A 447 12.59 -3.97 -8.56
CA SER A 447 12.47 -3.79 -10.00
C SER A 447 11.55 -4.85 -10.58
N TYR A 448 10.69 -4.43 -11.51
CA TYR A 448 9.96 -5.39 -12.34
C TYR A 448 10.89 -6.00 -13.38
N ASP A 449 10.60 -7.24 -13.76
CA ASP A 449 11.24 -7.89 -14.90
C ASP A 449 10.58 -7.47 -16.23
N GLU A 450 11.11 -7.96 -17.34
CA GLU A 450 10.56 -7.66 -18.65
C GLU A 450 9.20 -8.30 -18.89
N ASP A 451 8.93 -9.46 -18.29
CA ASP A 451 7.67 -10.16 -18.47
C ASP A 451 6.52 -9.35 -17.89
N VAL A 452 6.68 -8.81 -16.68
CA VAL A 452 5.75 -7.85 -16.09
C VAL A 452 5.48 -6.68 -17.03
N ALA A 453 6.53 -6.08 -17.62
CA ALA A 453 6.36 -4.98 -18.55
C ALA A 453 5.58 -5.39 -19.82
N ARG A 454 5.79 -6.63 -20.30
CA ARG A 454 5.05 -7.18 -21.45
C ARG A 454 3.59 -7.45 -21.11
N VAL A 455 3.28 -8.06 -19.97
CA VAL A 455 1.89 -8.28 -19.52
C VAL A 455 1.19 -6.93 -19.28
N TRP A 456 1.85 -5.99 -18.60
CA TRP A 456 1.35 -4.62 -18.42
C TRP A 456 0.97 -3.95 -19.75
N ASN A 457 1.86 -4.00 -20.74
CA ASN A 457 1.63 -3.39 -22.04
C ASN A 457 0.51 -4.08 -22.82
N ALA A 458 0.39 -5.41 -22.71
CA ALA A 458 -0.69 -6.16 -23.34
C ALA A 458 -2.07 -5.75 -22.80
N GLN A 459 -2.15 -5.38 -21.52
CA GLN A 459 -3.39 -4.88 -20.91
C GLN A 459 -3.82 -3.49 -21.43
N LEU A 460 -2.85 -2.66 -21.85
CA LEU A 460 -3.13 -1.33 -22.40
C LEU A 460 -3.40 -1.33 -23.92
N ARG A 461 -3.00 -2.41 -24.61
CA ARG A 461 -2.97 -2.46 -26.07
C ARG A 461 -4.08 -3.35 -26.61
N GLY A 462 -5.03 -2.74 -27.30
CA GLY A 462 -5.88 -3.43 -28.27
C GLY A 462 -5.15 -3.92 -29.55
N ARG A 463 -3.84 -3.65 -29.71
CA ARG A 463 -2.85 -4.28 -30.63
C ARG A 463 -1.45 -3.59 -30.52
N PRO A 464 -0.34 -4.21 -30.99
CA PRO A 464 1.02 -3.86 -30.58
C PRO A 464 1.57 -2.60 -31.28
N GLN A 465 2.10 -1.63 -30.52
CA GLN A 465 3.04 -0.63 -31.02
C GLN A 465 3.98 -0.15 -29.91
N ASP A 466 5.26 -0.49 -30.04
CA ASP A 466 6.37 -0.29 -29.10
C ASP A 466 6.36 1.06 -28.39
N ARG A 467 6.29 1.01 -27.06
CA ARG A 467 6.54 2.12 -26.15
C ARG A 467 7.23 1.56 -24.94
N GLN A 468 8.48 1.98 -24.74
CA GLN A 468 9.27 1.70 -23.55
C GLN A 468 8.51 2.19 -22.31
N CYS A 469 8.29 1.28 -21.36
CA CYS A 469 7.63 1.56 -20.10
C CYS A 469 8.42 2.62 -19.30
N ARG A 470 7.84 3.81 -19.13
CA ARG A 470 8.10 4.66 -17.96
C ARG A 470 6.82 4.65 -17.14
N GLY A 471 6.88 4.11 -15.93
CA GLY A 471 5.73 3.82 -15.06
C GLY A 471 4.89 5.05 -14.71
N ARG A 472 3.97 5.43 -15.59
CA ARG A 472 2.92 6.42 -15.31
C ARG A 472 1.58 5.71 -15.10
N GLN A 473 0.86 6.16 -14.07
CA GLN A 473 -0.48 5.72 -13.72
C GLN A 473 -1.50 6.35 -14.67
N GLY A 474 -2.36 5.53 -15.26
CA GLY A 474 -3.59 5.96 -15.93
C GLY A 474 -3.44 6.46 -17.37
N ILE A 475 -4.29 5.96 -18.27
CA ILE A 475 -4.62 6.63 -19.54
C ILE A 475 -6.06 7.15 -19.40
N LEU A 476 -6.26 8.44 -19.64
CA LEU A 476 -7.60 9.02 -19.77
C LEU A 476 -8.04 8.94 -21.23
N VAL A 477 -9.11 8.21 -21.50
CA VAL A 477 -9.69 8.07 -22.84
C VAL A 477 -11.03 8.80 -22.86
N ARG A 478 -11.31 9.58 -23.91
CA ARG A 478 -12.64 10.14 -24.12
C ARG A 478 -13.54 9.02 -24.64
N ALA A 479 -14.68 8.78 -24.00
CA ALA A 479 -15.63 7.78 -24.46
C ALA A 479 -16.21 8.19 -25.84
N ARG A 480 -16.39 7.20 -26.72
CA ARG A 480 -17.01 7.37 -28.05
C ARG A 480 -18.54 7.42 -27.90
N GLU A 481 -19.22 8.14 -28.79
CA GLU A 481 -20.68 8.10 -28.90
C GLU A 481 -21.17 6.94 -29.80
N HIS A 482 -20.34 6.46 -30.76
CA HIS A 482 -20.66 5.33 -31.64
C HIS A 482 -19.46 4.37 -31.87
N PRO A 483 -19.72 3.07 -32.16
CA PRO A 483 -18.69 2.05 -32.33
C PRO A 483 -17.80 2.23 -33.58
N ASP A 484 -18.30 2.89 -34.63
CA ASP A 484 -17.64 2.97 -35.95
C ASP A 484 -16.79 4.23 -36.19
N ASP A 485 -16.74 5.18 -35.24
CA ASP A 485 -15.90 6.37 -35.41
C ASP A 485 -14.40 6.05 -35.22
N PRO A 486 -13.52 6.47 -36.15
CA PRO A 486 -12.08 6.33 -35.98
C PRO A 486 -11.62 7.14 -34.76
N PRO A 487 -10.63 6.66 -33.99
CA PRO A 487 -10.11 7.41 -32.85
C PRO A 487 -9.53 8.75 -33.32
N ASP A 488 -10.18 9.85 -32.94
CA ASP A 488 -9.56 11.16 -32.84
C ASP A 488 -8.45 11.03 -31.77
N GLY A 489 -7.24 10.77 -32.26
CA GLY A 489 -6.01 10.93 -31.51
C GLY A 489 -5.50 12.37 -31.63
N ARG A 490 -6.29 13.38 -31.27
CA ARG A 490 -5.75 14.73 -31.06
C ARG A 490 -4.91 14.72 -29.79
N ASN A 491 -3.64 14.40 -29.97
CA ASN A 491 -2.60 15.09 -29.22
C ASN A 491 -2.69 16.57 -29.60
N HIS A 492 -3.04 17.44 -28.65
CA HIS A 492 -2.74 18.86 -28.78
C HIS A 492 -1.21 19.05 -28.71
N HIS A 493 -0.51 18.79 -29.82
CA HIS A 493 0.86 19.25 -30.04
C HIS A 493 0.79 20.58 -30.77
N GLY A 494 0.85 21.67 -30.01
CA GLY A 494 0.88 23.03 -30.54
C GLY A 494 1.82 23.91 -29.73
N LEU A 495 3.13 23.68 -29.83
CA LEU A 495 4.13 24.67 -29.42
C LEU A 495 5.11 24.89 -30.56
N ARG A 496 4.92 25.99 -31.29
CA ARG A 496 5.94 26.58 -32.18
C ARG A 496 7.17 26.90 -31.33
N ARG A 497 8.29 26.23 -31.58
CA ARG A 497 9.61 26.67 -31.09
C ARG A 497 10.04 27.88 -31.90
N ARG A 498 10.20 29.04 -31.25
CA ARG A 498 11.10 30.10 -31.75
C ARG A 498 12.53 29.61 -31.61
N GLN A 499 13.27 29.65 -32.72
CA GLN A 499 14.71 29.43 -32.77
C GLN A 499 15.45 30.49 -31.95
N LEU A 500 16.42 30.05 -31.16
CA LEU A 500 17.65 30.80 -30.90
C LEU A 500 18.82 29.86 -31.19
N SER A 501 19.71 30.35 -32.03
CA SER A 501 20.86 29.69 -32.65
C SER A 501 21.96 29.29 -31.66
N GLY A 502 22.57 28.13 -31.87
CA GLY A 502 23.82 27.71 -31.22
C GLY A 502 24.39 26.49 -31.92
N ARG A 503 25.64 26.60 -32.38
CA ARG A 503 26.33 25.80 -33.41
C ARG A 503 26.48 24.30 -33.14
N GLN A 504 26.51 23.56 -34.26
CA GLN A 504 26.98 22.19 -34.47
C GLN A 504 28.31 21.86 -33.77
N LEU A 505 28.50 20.57 -33.44
CA LEU A 505 29.54 19.70 -34.01
C LEU A 505 29.22 18.22 -33.71
N ARG A 506 29.21 17.37 -34.74
CA ARG A 506 29.25 15.88 -34.66
C ARG A 506 30.70 15.44 -34.92
N PRO A 507 31.11 14.27 -34.39
CA PRO A 507 31.37 13.10 -35.25
C PRO A 507 30.83 11.82 -34.57
N GLY A 508 30.62 10.66 -35.19
CA GLY A 508 31.05 10.07 -36.45
C GLY A 508 31.12 8.55 -36.17
N ALA A 509 30.32 7.75 -36.87
CA ALA A 509 30.23 6.30 -36.68
C ALA A 509 31.40 5.56 -37.35
N ARG A 510 31.79 4.38 -36.84
CA ARG A 510 32.27 3.22 -37.62
C ARG A 510 32.33 1.91 -36.81
N ASP A 511 31.71 0.90 -37.43
CA ASP A 511 32.04 -0.54 -37.58
C ASP A 511 32.20 -1.56 -36.42
N ARG A 512 31.24 -2.50 -36.44
CA ARG A 512 31.32 -3.99 -36.54
C ARG A 512 32.68 -4.68 -36.22
N GLN A 513 32.69 -5.67 -35.31
CA GLN A 513 32.59 -7.12 -35.60
C GLN A 513 32.88 -8.00 -34.36
N SER A 514 32.14 -9.12 -34.30
CA SER A 514 32.31 -10.42 -33.61
C SER A 514 33.54 -10.74 -32.74
N LEU A 515 33.31 -11.48 -31.64
CA LEU A 515 33.61 -12.92 -31.50
C LEU A 515 33.25 -13.49 -30.11
N ARG A 516 33.02 -14.81 -30.10
CA ARG A 516 32.57 -15.68 -28.99
C ARG A 516 33.74 -16.26 -28.16
N ARG A 517 33.37 -16.88 -27.02
CA ARG A 517 34.10 -17.85 -26.15
C ARG A 517 35.09 -17.17 -25.20
N GLY A 518 35.32 -17.62 -23.96
CA GLY A 518 34.92 -18.80 -23.20
C GLY A 518 35.51 -18.66 -21.78
N ALA A 519 35.15 -19.58 -20.89
CA ALA A 519 35.42 -19.57 -19.46
C ALA A 519 36.91 -19.50 -19.06
N GLY A 520 37.18 -19.07 -17.82
CA GLY A 520 38.50 -19.21 -17.20
C GLY A 520 38.64 -18.40 -15.91
N ASP A 521 38.48 -19.08 -14.78
CA ASP A 521 38.82 -18.67 -13.43
C ASP A 521 40.31 -18.30 -13.32
N ILE A 522 40.67 -17.27 -12.54
CA ILE A 522 42.00 -17.10 -11.92
C ILE A 522 41.88 -16.13 -10.73
N SER A 523 42.38 -16.63 -9.61
CA SER A 523 42.59 -16.01 -8.31
C SER A 523 43.81 -15.07 -8.28
N ASP A 524 43.65 -13.99 -7.50
CA ASP A 524 44.61 -13.24 -6.70
C ASP A 524 45.90 -12.60 -7.29
N ILE A 525 46.05 -11.33 -6.86
CA ILE A 525 47.23 -10.60 -6.33
C ILE A 525 47.45 -9.27 -7.06
N GLY A 526 47.44 -8.17 -6.29
CA GLY A 526 48.09 -6.92 -6.73
C GLY A 526 47.53 -5.64 -6.11
N ARG A 527 47.97 -5.33 -4.89
CA ARG A 527 47.87 -4.01 -4.24
C ARG A 527 48.36 -2.89 -5.17
N VAL A 528 47.62 -1.79 -5.22
CA VAL A 528 48.19 -0.42 -5.30
C VAL A 528 47.39 0.48 -4.35
N GLU A 529 48.09 1.04 -3.37
CA GLU A 529 47.62 2.11 -2.48
C GLU A 529 47.64 3.47 -3.22
N SER A 530 46.67 4.34 -2.90
CA SER A 530 46.94 5.77 -2.63
C SER A 530 45.67 6.47 -2.12
N ASP A 531 45.76 6.86 -0.85
CA ASP A 531 45.41 8.16 -0.26
C ASP A 531 44.01 8.78 -0.39
N LEU A 532 43.33 8.74 0.77
CA LEU A 532 42.87 9.88 1.57
C LEU A 532 42.04 10.98 0.87
N HIS A 533 40.76 11.07 1.25
CA HIS A 533 40.26 12.23 2.02
C HIS A 533 38.85 11.98 2.61
N HIS A 534 38.72 12.31 3.90
CA HIS A 534 37.47 12.41 4.65
C HIS A 534 36.47 13.43 4.07
N PRO A 535 35.16 13.24 4.29
CA PRO A 535 34.23 14.36 4.39
C PRO A 535 33.59 14.47 5.78
N ARG A 536 33.72 15.65 6.39
CA ARG A 536 32.84 16.18 7.45
C ARG A 536 31.85 17.20 6.84
N PRO A 537 30.71 17.49 7.50
CA PRO A 537 29.47 17.92 6.85
C PRO A 537 29.35 19.44 6.64
N PHE A 538 28.68 19.83 5.55
CA PHE A 538 28.40 21.22 5.19
C PHE A 538 27.14 21.74 5.89
N ALA A 539 27.34 22.55 6.92
CA ALA A 539 26.37 23.52 7.43
C ALA A 539 27.00 24.92 7.29
N ALA A 540 26.74 25.59 6.17
CA ALA A 540 26.88 27.05 6.03
C ALA A 540 26.56 27.46 4.58
N ARG A 541 25.40 28.08 4.36
CA ARG A 541 25.13 29.11 3.33
C ARG A 541 23.67 29.56 3.46
N ARG A 542 23.39 30.30 4.55
CA ARG A 542 22.36 31.34 4.58
C ARG A 542 23.10 32.68 4.47
N ARG A 543 22.52 33.62 3.72
CA ARG A 543 23.00 34.97 3.35
C ARG A 543 23.69 35.05 1.98
N ALA A 544 22.89 35.19 0.93
CA ALA A 544 23.17 36.01 -0.26
C ALA A 544 22.00 35.87 -1.24
N ALA A 545 20.86 36.52 -0.95
CA ALA A 545 19.77 36.78 -1.91
C ALA A 545 18.77 37.76 -1.26
N PHE A 546 19.27 38.89 -0.76
CA PHE A 546 18.47 40.03 -0.33
C PHE A 546 19.29 41.27 -0.70
N SER A 547 19.30 41.61 -1.98
CA SER A 547 19.79 42.88 -2.54
C SER A 547 19.68 42.80 -4.06
N GLU A 548 18.46 42.79 -4.58
CA GLU A 548 18.14 43.18 -5.96
C GLU A 548 16.62 43.08 -6.16
N MET A 549 15.88 44.08 -5.66
CA MET A 549 14.55 44.48 -6.16
C MET A 549 14.03 45.65 -5.32
N GLU A 550 14.69 46.81 -5.41
CA GLU A 550 14.08 48.10 -5.14
C GLU A 550 14.32 48.99 -6.36
N ASN A 551 13.31 49.04 -7.25
CA ASN A 551 12.84 50.27 -7.90
C ASN A 551 11.73 49.94 -8.92
N GLY A 552 10.53 50.47 -8.68
CA GLY A 552 9.60 50.84 -9.76
C GLY A 552 8.25 50.12 -9.86
N ARG A 553 7.26 50.65 -9.12
CA ARG A 553 5.81 50.78 -9.45
C ARG A 553 4.85 49.58 -9.29
N ARG A 554 4.13 49.65 -8.16
CA ARG A 554 2.67 49.43 -7.90
C ARG A 554 1.86 48.63 -8.94
N VAL A 555 1.27 47.49 -8.53
CA VAL A 555 -0.18 47.19 -8.63
C VAL A 555 -0.62 46.10 -7.59
N ASN A 556 -1.67 46.44 -6.83
CA ASN A 556 -2.69 45.66 -6.08
C ASN A 556 -2.38 44.77 -4.84
N ALA A 557 -2.96 45.22 -3.73
CA ALA A 557 -3.09 44.57 -2.44
C ALA A 557 -4.16 43.46 -2.45
N ALA A 558 -3.73 42.20 -2.51
CA ALA A 558 -4.53 41.04 -2.10
C ALA A 558 -3.68 39.85 -1.59
N VAL A 559 -2.35 40.00 -1.49
CA VAL A 559 -1.43 38.89 -1.18
C VAL A 559 -0.72 39.05 0.17
N ALA A 560 -0.88 40.19 0.87
CA ALA A 560 -0.23 40.42 2.16
C ALA A 560 -0.93 39.76 3.36
N GLY A 561 -2.14 39.20 3.19
CA GLY A 561 -2.90 38.59 4.29
C GLY A 561 -2.61 37.12 4.57
N HIS A 562 -1.82 36.43 3.75
CA HIS A 562 -1.59 34.98 3.88
C HIS A 562 -0.17 34.57 4.29
N LEU A 563 0.81 35.48 4.24
CA LEU A 563 2.18 35.18 4.68
C LEU A 563 2.45 35.48 6.17
N LEU A 564 1.58 36.20 6.86
CA LEU A 564 1.75 36.51 8.29
C LEU A 564 1.16 35.44 9.24
N MET A 565 0.37 34.48 8.74
CA MET A 565 -0.16 33.38 9.56
C MET A 565 0.77 32.16 9.65
N LEU A 566 1.69 31.98 8.71
CA LEU A 566 2.59 30.82 8.67
C LEU A 566 3.86 30.99 9.53
N ASP A 567 4.29 32.24 9.81
CA ASP A 567 5.47 32.51 10.65
C ASP A 567 5.12 32.57 12.16
N ALA A 568 3.84 32.72 12.52
CA ALA A 568 3.36 32.68 13.90
C ALA A 568 3.21 31.24 14.45
N VAL A 569 2.98 30.25 13.59
CA VAL A 569 2.80 28.84 13.99
C VAL A 569 4.15 28.13 14.19
N GLN A 570 5.22 28.56 13.52
CA GLN A 570 6.56 27.97 13.70
C GLN A 570 7.38 28.56 14.87
N ARG A 571 6.99 29.71 15.45
CA ARG A 571 7.72 30.33 16.57
C ARG A 571 7.20 29.99 17.96
N SER A 572 6.06 29.31 18.11
CA SER A 572 5.51 28.95 19.43
C SER A 572 6.04 27.63 20.01
N SER A 573 6.78 26.83 19.24
CA SER A 573 7.27 25.50 19.64
C SER A 573 8.72 25.49 20.17
N ALA A 574 9.39 26.64 20.26
CA ALA A 574 10.82 26.74 20.58
C ALA A 574 11.12 27.60 21.82
N SER A 575 10.17 27.75 22.75
CA SER A 575 10.43 28.48 24.00
C SER A 575 9.71 27.83 25.18
N ARG A 576 10.33 26.77 25.71
CA ARG A 576 10.30 26.32 27.12
C ARG A 576 11.26 25.14 27.28
N MET A 577 12.55 25.47 27.27
CA MET A 577 13.62 24.66 27.88
C MET A 577 14.43 25.63 28.73
N PHE A 578 14.06 25.70 30.01
CA PHE A 578 14.93 25.70 31.18
C PHE A 578 14.18 24.94 32.27
#